data_AF-A0A963T5V8-F1
#
_entry.id   AF-A0A963T5V8-F1
#
_cell.length_a   1.000
_cell.length_b   1.000
_cell.length_c   1.000
_cell.angle_alpha   90.00
_cell.angle_beta   90.00
_cell.angle_gamma   90.00
#
_symmetry.space_group_name_H-M   'P 1'
#
loop_
_entity.id
_entity.type
_entity.pdbx_description
1 polymer ?
#
loop_
_entity_poly.entity_id
_entity_poly.type
_entity_poly.pdbx_seq_one_letter_code
_entity_poly.pdbx_strand_id
1 'polypeptide(L)'
;MVSKSRGIDRTIDAMVAIALVGVAWLTVMGHRGLAPCAGFMALGVAMRKDAWRAAFYSMAPGRFAANPASIAFLCASAFCFWVAVTSLWSPTQGGIVLALTVFAAVATATALVYEALTAAAPRLRFFAFMVAGAISIASCALLFEGLSGAYLRDVIPPQDASPLRWKDFVALGRGVTAMAPLIFPVAVIIWRVTGSREAAAAPVLVLFVAATRFSIFTNVAAIALGAACFSLAFFRPKATLLLIVLIFLAALLGAPLIGAFVDLEGIAASGGLPMSWAQRAII
;
A
#
# COMPACT_ATOMS: atom_id res chain seq x y z
N MET A 1 -20.73 -10.67 30.88
CA MET A 1 -19.39 -10.20 30.42
C MET A 1 -19.39 -9.51 29.04
N VAL A 2 -20.52 -9.03 28.51
CA VAL A 2 -20.63 -8.52 27.12
C VAL A 2 -20.35 -7.00 26.97
N SER A 3 -20.31 -6.22 28.06
CA SER A 3 -20.19 -4.76 27.94
C SER A 3 -18.77 -4.22 27.74
N LYS A 4 -17.72 -4.97 28.12
CA LYS A 4 -16.32 -4.50 28.00
C LYS A 4 -15.77 -4.51 26.56
N SER A 5 -16.32 -5.31 25.64
CA SER A 5 -15.82 -5.34 24.24
C SER A 5 -16.21 -4.09 23.46
N ARG A 6 -17.41 -3.53 23.71
CA ARG A 6 -17.97 -2.40 22.95
C ARG A 6 -17.12 -1.12 23.04
N GLY A 7 -16.45 -0.90 24.18
CA GLY A 7 -15.58 0.26 24.37
C GLY A 7 -14.34 0.19 23.46
N ILE A 8 -13.65 -0.96 23.46
CA ILE A 8 -12.46 -1.20 22.64
C ILE A 8 -12.83 -1.19 21.15
N ASP A 9 -13.96 -1.80 20.77
CA ASP A 9 -14.44 -1.81 19.39
C ASP A 9 -14.60 -0.37 18.84
N ARG A 10 -15.25 0.51 19.61
CA ARG A 10 -15.44 1.93 19.23
C ARG A 10 -14.13 2.70 19.13
N THR A 11 -13.19 2.44 20.04
CA THR A 11 -11.86 3.08 19.98
C THR A 11 -11.13 2.68 18.71
N ILE A 12 -11.13 1.38 18.37
CA ILE A 12 -10.53 0.88 17.12
C ILE A 12 -11.21 1.54 15.92
N ASP A 13 -12.54 1.58 15.90
CA ASP A 13 -13.30 2.13 14.78
C ASP A 13 -13.00 3.63 14.58
N ALA A 14 -12.90 4.39 15.69
CA ALA A 14 -12.50 5.80 15.66
C ALA A 14 -11.07 5.99 15.17
N MET A 15 -10.12 5.17 15.64
CA MET A 15 -8.72 5.23 15.21
C MET A 15 -8.57 4.90 13.72
N VAL A 16 -9.28 3.88 13.24
CA VAL A 16 -9.35 3.53 11.82
C VAL A 16 -9.94 4.67 11.01
N ALA A 17 -11.04 5.28 11.46
CA ALA A 17 -11.66 6.39 10.76
C ALA A 17 -10.74 7.61 10.65
N ILE A 18 -10.14 8.03 11.77
CA ILE A 18 -9.20 9.17 11.82
C ILE A 18 -8.00 8.90 10.93
N ALA A 19 -7.41 7.70 11.00
CA ALA A 19 -6.28 7.35 10.17
C ALA A 19 -6.61 7.34 8.68
N LEU A 20 -7.78 6.85 8.29
CA LEU A 20 -8.21 6.82 6.88
C LEU A 20 -8.50 8.22 6.32
N VAL A 21 -9.05 9.13 7.14
CA VAL A 21 -9.11 10.56 6.80
C VAL A 21 -7.70 11.12 6.60
N GLY A 22 -6.77 10.76 7.51
CA GLY A 22 -5.37 11.11 7.37
C GLY A 22 -4.72 10.55 6.09
N VAL A 23 -5.02 9.31 5.70
CA VAL A 23 -4.55 8.70 4.44
C VAL A 23 -4.99 9.54 3.24
N ALA A 24 -6.27 9.92 3.17
CA ALA A 24 -6.79 10.72 2.07
C ALA A 24 -6.03 12.05 1.91
N TRP A 25 -5.74 12.71 3.03
CA TRP A 25 -5.02 13.99 3.05
C TRP A 25 -3.52 13.85 2.79
N LEU A 26 -2.86 12.94 3.50
CA LEU A 26 -1.40 12.77 3.46
C LEU A 26 -0.93 12.14 2.16
N THR A 27 -1.80 11.44 1.43
CA THR A 27 -1.50 10.98 0.07
C THR A 27 -1.09 12.16 -0.84
N VAL A 28 -1.72 13.33 -0.67
CA VAL A 28 -1.39 14.53 -1.45
C VAL A 28 -0.22 15.30 -0.83
N MET A 29 -0.26 15.53 0.48
CA MET A 29 0.66 16.45 1.17
C MET A 29 2.00 15.86 1.56
N GLY A 30 2.08 14.55 1.73
CA GLY A 30 3.29 13.90 2.21
C GLY A 30 3.10 12.40 2.33
N HIS A 31 3.48 11.67 1.27
CA HIS A 31 3.36 10.20 1.21
C HIS A 31 4.00 9.46 2.41
N ARG A 32 5.01 10.04 3.07
CA ARG A 32 5.59 9.50 4.31
C ARG A 32 4.60 9.46 5.48
N GLY A 33 3.61 10.35 5.49
CA GLY A 33 2.53 10.41 6.48
C GLY A 33 1.58 9.21 6.43
N LEU A 34 1.60 8.43 5.34
CA LEU A 34 0.81 7.19 5.24
C LEU A 34 1.27 6.12 6.23
N ALA A 35 2.58 6.05 6.52
CA ALA A 35 3.11 5.07 7.48
C ALA A 35 2.63 5.34 8.91
N PRO A 36 2.66 6.59 9.45
CA PRO A 36 2.02 6.93 10.72
C PRO A 36 0.53 6.63 10.76
N CYS A 37 -0.24 6.90 9.69
CA CYS A 37 -1.66 6.56 9.64
C CYS A 37 -1.88 5.05 9.75
N ALA A 38 -1.11 4.25 9.00
CA ALA A 38 -1.15 2.80 9.12
C ALA A 38 -0.80 2.34 10.54
N GLY A 39 0.27 2.89 11.13
CA GLY A 39 0.67 2.63 12.50
C GLY A 39 -0.40 3.01 13.54
N PHE A 40 -1.14 4.09 13.32
CA PHE A 40 -2.23 4.47 14.21
C PHE A 40 -3.39 3.48 14.16
N MET A 41 -3.78 3.03 12.96
CA MET A 41 -4.76 1.93 12.83
C MET A 41 -4.30 0.66 13.54
N ALA A 42 -3.00 0.34 13.39
CA ALA A 42 -2.36 -0.78 14.06
C ALA A 42 -2.50 -0.74 15.56
N LEU A 43 -2.16 0.40 16.15
CA LEU A 43 -2.11 0.58 17.59
C LEU A 43 -3.48 0.35 18.18
N GLY A 44 -4.53 0.84 17.51
CA GLY A 44 -5.91 0.57 17.90
C GLY A 44 -6.17 -0.93 17.98
N VAL A 45 -5.83 -1.68 16.93
CA VAL A 45 -6.05 -3.14 16.94
C VAL A 45 -5.18 -3.86 17.97
N ALA A 46 -3.93 -3.44 18.14
CA ALA A 46 -3.00 -4.01 19.11
C ALA A 46 -3.49 -3.90 20.56
N MET A 47 -4.45 -3.01 20.85
CA MET A 47 -5.11 -2.92 22.16
C MET A 47 -5.94 -4.18 22.49
N ARG A 48 -6.29 -5.02 21.52
CA ARG A 48 -6.91 -6.32 21.79
C ARG A 48 -5.87 -7.36 22.15
N LYS A 49 -5.91 -7.81 23.42
CA LYS A 49 -5.09 -8.92 23.91
C LYS A 49 -5.25 -10.20 23.10
N ASP A 50 -6.48 -10.50 22.64
CA ASP A 50 -6.78 -11.72 21.90
C ASP A 50 -6.30 -11.68 20.44
N ALA A 51 -6.07 -10.50 19.87
CA ALA A 51 -5.63 -10.35 18.49
C ALA A 51 -4.24 -10.96 18.27
N TRP A 52 -3.33 -10.74 19.22
CA TRP A 52 -1.98 -11.33 19.17
C TRP A 52 -2.02 -12.85 19.27
N ARG A 53 -2.79 -13.38 20.23
CA ARG A 53 -2.92 -14.83 20.43
C ARG A 53 -3.53 -15.50 19.20
N ALA A 54 -4.54 -14.90 18.61
CA ALA A 54 -5.21 -15.45 17.45
C ALA A 54 -4.40 -15.29 16.14
N ALA A 55 -3.57 -14.26 16.02
CA ALA A 55 -2.57 -14.14 14.95
C ALA A 55 -1.54 -15.28 15.02
N PHE A 56 -1.09 -15.67 16.22
CA PHE A 56 -0.25 -16.87 16.36
C PHE A 56 -1.00 -18.16 16.01
N TYR A 57 -2.27 -18.29 16.40
CA TYR A 57 -3.07 -19.46 16.04
C TYR A 57 -3.42 -19.55 14.54
N SER A 58 -3.51 -18.42 13.84
CA SER A 58 -3.73 -18.43 12.38
C SER A 58 -2.50 -18.91 11.61
N MET A 59 -1.32 -18.94 12.26
CA MET A 59 -0.07 -19.53 11.76
C MET A 59 0.08 -21.04 12.05
N ALA A 60 -0.94 -21.70 12.60
CA ALA A 60 -0.89 -23.14 12.82
C ALA A 60 -0.90 -23.89 11.45
N PRO A 61 0.00 -24.87 11.23
CA PRO A 61 0.14 -25.58 9.95
C PRO A 61 -1.17 -26.10 9.33
N GLY A 62 -2.08 -26.62 10.16
CA GLY A 62 -3.37 -27.17 9.71
C GLY A 62 -4.39 -26.13 9.22
N ARG A 63 -4.20 -24.84 9.50
CA ARG A 63 -5.11 -23.77 9.07
C ARG A 63 -4.67 -23.04 7.80
N PHE A 64 -3.41 -23.20 7.40
CA PHE A 64 -2.88 -22.55 6.19
C PHE A 64 -3.59 -22.99 4.92
N ALA A 65 -3.81 -24.29 4.75
CA ALA A 65 -4.45 -24.82 3.54
C ALA A 65 -5.95 -24.53 3.46
N ALA A 66 -6.60 -24.26 4.61
CA ALA A 66 -8.05 -24.13 4.70
C ALA A 66 -8.57 -22.69 4.55
N ASN A 67 -7.72 -21.67 4.78
CA ASN A 67 -8.15 -20.27 4.79
C ASN A 67 -7.25 -19.38 3.89
N PRO A 68 -7.77 -18.86 2.76
CA PRO A 68 -7.04 -17.94 1.89
C PRO A 68 -6.49 -16.70 2.61
N ALA A 69 -7.15 -16.24 3.67
CA ALA A 69 -6.67 -15.10 4.44
C ALA A 69 -5.44 -15.44 5.29
N SER A 70 -5.31 -16.68 5.77
CA SER A 70 -4.11 -17.16 6.45
C SER A 70 -2.92 -17.23 5.48
N ILE A 71 -3.15 -17.63 4.23
CA ILE A 71 -2.12 -17.63 3.18
C ILE A 71 -1.69 -16.20 2.86
N ALA A 72 -2.64 -15.30 2.62
CA ALA A 72 -2.36 -13.88 2.36
C ALA A 72 -1.56 -13.25 3.51
N PHE A 73 -1.94 -13.58 4.75
CA PHE A 73 -1.24 -13.14 5.94
C PHE A 73 0.22 -13.65 5.99
N LEU A 74 0.44 -14.93 5.72
CA LEU A 74 1.79 -15.51 5.68
C LEU A 74 2.64 -14.89 4.57
N CYS A 75 2.09 -14.71 3.37
CA CYS A 75 2.78 -14.06 2.25
C CYS A 75 3.17 -12.62 2.60
N ALA A 76 2.26 -11.84 3.21
CA ALA A 76 2.57 -10.48 3.64
C ALA A 76 3.66 -10.45 4.70
N SER A 77 3.60 -11.37 5.68
CA SER A 77 4.60 -11.51 6.73
C SER A 77 5.97 -11.89 6.17
N ALA A 78 6.01 -12.86 5.26
CA ALA A 78 7.23 -13.30 4.60
C ALA A 78 7.84 -12.20 3.72
N PHE A 79 7.03 -11.50 2.93
CA PHE A 79 7.48 -10.38 2.10
C PHE A 79 8.12 -9.30 2.95
N CYS A 80 7.51 -8.96 4.07
CA CYS A 80 8.04 -7.89 4.90
C CYS A 80 9.19 -8.34 5.80
N PHE A 81 9.24 -9.60 6.21
CA PHE A 81 10.45 -10.19 6.80
C PHE A 81 11.61 -10.08 5.82
N TRP A 82 11.37 -10.41 4.55
CA TRP A 82 12.35 -10.21 3.48
C TRP A 82 12.77 -8.75 3.33
N VAL A 83 11.82 -7.80 3.31
CA VAL A 83 12.14 -6.36 3.27
C VAL A 83 12.95 -5.95 4.51
N ALA A 84 12.65 -6.47 5.69
CA ALA A 84 13.41 -6.19 6.91
C ALA A 84 14.86 -6.73 6.81
N VAL A 85 15.03 -7.98 6.38
CA VAL A 85 16.36 -8.60 6.19
C VAL A 85 17.17 -7.84 5.14
N THR A 86 16.57 -7.51 4.00
CA THR A 86 17.25 -6.76 2.94
C THR A 86 17.54 -5.31 3.35
N SER A 87 16.71 -4.69 4.19
CA SER A 87 16.97 -3.37 4.76
C SER A 87 18.16 -3.38 5.73
N LEU A 88 18.39 -4.47 6.46
CA LEU A 88 19.58 -4.64 7.31
C LEU A 88 20.87 -4.78 6.48
N TRP A 89 20.77 -5.27 5.25
CA TRP A 89 21.89 -5.35 4.31
C TRP A 89 22.06 -4.09 3.46
N SER A 90 21.12 -3.13 3.53
CA SER A 90 21.24 -1.91 2.76
C SER A 90 22.41 -1.06 3.28
N PRO A 91 23.31 -0.59 2.39
CA PRO A 91 24.40 0.32 2.77
C PRO A 91 23.88 1.72 3.14
N THR A 92 22.57 1.98 3.03
CA THR A 92 21.97 3.27 3.31
C THR A 92 21.88 3.54 4.82
N GLN A 93 22.25 4.77 5.23
CA GLN A 93 22.02 5.22 6.60
C GLN A 93 20.52 5.17 6.93
N GLY A 94 20.15 4.37 7.94
CA GLY A 94 18.77 4.19 8.37
C GLY A 94 18.15 2.82 8.06
N GLY A 95 18.92 1.85 7.54
CA GLY A 95 18.42 0.49 7.25
C GLY A 95 17.71 -0.19 8.43
N ILE A 96 18.21 -0.04 9.66
CA ILE A 96 17.55 -0.55 10.88
C ILE A 96 16.20 0.13 11.13
N VAL A 97 16.13 1.46 10.98
CA VAL A 97 14.89 2.22 11.16
C VAL A 97 13.86 1.79 10.12
N LEU A 98 14.29 1.58 8.87
CA LEU A 98 13.43 1.05 7.81
C LEU A 98 12.96 -0.36 8.14
N ALA A 99 13.85 -1.26 8.58
CA ALA A 99 13.50 -2.63 8.98
C ALA A 99 12.46 -2.65 10.11
N LEU A 100 12.65 -1.82 11.15
CA LEU A 100 11.69 -1.70 12.26
C LEU A 100 10.36 -1.09 11.80
N THR A 101 10.39 -0.10 10.91
CA THR A 101 9.18 0.52 10.34
C THR A 101 8.37 -0.49 9.53
N VAL A 102 9.06 -1.28 8.71
CA VAL A 102 8.47 -2.35 7.91
C VAL A 102 7.90 -3.43 8.82
N PHE A 103 8.66 -3.89 9.82
CA PHE A 103 8.18 -4.87 10.79
C PHE A 103 6.94 -4.39 11.54
N ALA A 104 6.93 -3.14 11.99
CA ALA A 104 5.77 -2.53 12.61
C ALA A 104 4.56 -2.52 11.65
N ALA A 105 4.75 -2.15 10.39
CA ALA A 105 3.71 -2.18 9.36
C ALA A 105 3.19 -3.61 9.07
N VAL A 106 4.02 -4.65 9.22
CA VAL A 106 3.57 -6.06 9.16
C VAL A 106 2.65 -6.36 10.30
N ALA A 107 3.15 -6.20 11.53
CA ALA A 107 2.42 -6.53 12.73
C ALA A 107 1.06 -5.80 12.76
N THR A 108 1.06 -4.57 12.26
CA THR A 108 -0.13 -3.76 11.97
C THR A 108 -1.09 -4.44 11.00
N ALA A 109 -0.62 -4.78 9.80
CA ALA A 109 -1.44 -5.37 8.75
C ALA A 109 -2.02 -6.72 9.21
N THR A 110 -1.21 -7.52 9.91
CA THR A 110 -1.63 -8.76 10.59
C THR A 110 -2.82 -8.54 11.50
N ALA A 111 -2.72 -7.54 12.36
CA ALA A 111 -3.74 -7.23 13.34
C ALA A 111 -5.04 -6.80 12.62
N LEU A 112 -4.94 -5.95 11.61
CA LEU A 112 -6.08 -5.52 10.80
C LEU A 112 -6.74 -6.68 10.04
N VAL A 113 -5.97 -7.60 9.47
CA VAL A 113 -6.51 -8.82 8.83
C VAL A 113 -7.25 -9.68 9.85
N TYR A 114 -6.69 -9.84 11.05
CA TYR A 114 -7.36 -10.56 12.12
C TYR A 114 -8.70 -9.91 12.52
N GLU A 115 -8.74 -8.59 12.67
CA GLU A 115 -9.99 -7.87 12.94
C GLU A 115 -11.00 -8.05 11.81
N ALA A 116 -10.55 -7.97 10.56
CA ALA A 116 -11.44 -8.19 9.42
C ALA A 116 -12.03 -9.61 9.41
N LEU A 117 -11.26 -10.62 9.83
CA LEU A 117 -11.70 -12.01 9.90
C LEU A 117 -12.64 -12.31 11.07
N THR A 118 -12.58 -11.51 12.13
CA THR A 118 -13.36 -11.75 13.37
C THR A 118 -14.48 -10.74 13.57
N ALA A 119 -14.50 -9.64 12.81
CA ALA A 119 -15.53 -8.63 12.88
C ALA A 119 -16.89 -9.17 12.44
N ALA A 120 -17.93 -8.79 13.18
CA ALA A 120 -19.31 -8.99 12.75
C ALA A 120 -19.58 -8.25 11.42
N ALA A 121 -20.48 -8.80 10.60
CA ALA A 121 -20.78 -8.26 9.27
C ALA A 121 -21.05 -6.74 9.21
N PRO A 122 -21.78 -6.11 10.15
CA PRO A 122 -21.98 -4.65 10.13
C PRO A 122 -20.68 -3.85 10.26
N ARG A 123 -19.75 -4.31 11.10
CA ARG A 123 -18.47 -3.64 11.34
C ARG A 123 -17.50 -3.84 10.17
N LEU A 124 -17.53 -5.02 9.56
CA LEU A 124 -16.79 -5.26 8.32
C LEU A 124 -17.27 -4.35 7.18
N ARG A 125 -18.60 -4.13 7.05
CA ARG A 125 -19.16 -3.17 6.09
C ARG A 125 -18.71 -1.74 6.37
N PHE A 126 -18.65 -1.35 7.65
CA PHE A 126 -18.11 -0.05 8.05
C PHE A 126 -16.66 0.12 7.59
N PHE A 127 -15.78 -0.84 7.88
CA PHE A 127 -14.38 -0.78 7.43
C PHE A 127 -14.26 -0.76 5.90
N ALA A 128 -15.04 -1.61 5.21
CA ALA A 128 -15.08 -1.63 3.76
C ALA A 128 -15.46 -0.26 3.17
N PHE A 129 -16.50 0.37 3.72
CA PHE A 129 -16.95 1.69 3.30
C PHE A 129 -15.89 2.77 3.57
N MET A 130 -15.30 2.77 4.77
CA MET A 130 -14.27 3.75 5.13
C MET A 130 -13.02 3.63 4.27
N VAL A 131 -12.53 2.41 4.02
CA VAL A 131 -11.35 2.18 3.17
C VAL A 131 -11.65 2.57 1.73
N ALA A 132 -12.80 2.14 1.18
CA ALA A 132 -13.19 2.49 -0.17
C ALA A 132 -13.36 4.00 -0.36
N GLY A 133 -14.03 4.66 0.59
CA GLY A 133 -14.22 6.10 0.60
C GLY A 133 -12.90 6.86 0.68
N ALA A 134 -12.03 6.51 1.63
CA ALA A 134 -10.75 7.19 1.83
C ALA A 134 -9.84 7.11 0.61
N ILE A 135 -9.70 5.93 -0.01
CA ILE A 135 -8.84 5.74 -1.19
C ILE A 135 -9.46 6.38 -2.43
N SER A 136 -10.79 6.40 -2.56
CA SER A 136 -11.48 7.13 -3.64
C SER A 136 -11.26 8.64 -3.50
N ILE A 137 -11.41 9.19 -2.29
CA ILE A 137 -11.15 10.61 -2.00
C ILE A 137 -9.68 10.93 -2.26
N ALA A 138 -8.74 10.08 -1.82
CA ALA A 138 -7.31 10.24 -2.08
C ALA A 138 -7.02 10.31 -3.59
N SER A 139 -7.66 9.45 -4.37
CA SER A 139 -7.52 9.42 -5.83
C SER A 139 -8.06 10.70 -6.47
N CYS A 140 -9.23 11.18 -6.04
CA CYS A 140 -9.79 12.45 -6.49
C CYS A 140 -8.90 13.64 -6.11
N ALA A 141 -8.35 13.66 -4.90
CA ALA A 141 -7.45 14.71 -4.44
C ALA A 141 -6.13 14.73 -5.23
N LEU A 142 -5.58 13.55 -5.54
CA LEU A 142 -4.42 13.42 -6.44
C LEU A 142 -4.73 13.87 -7.87
N LEU A 143 -5.93 13.56 -8.38
CA LEU A 143 -6.36 14.05 -9.69
C LEU A 143 -6.45 15.58 -9.71
N PHE A 144 -7.11 16.15 -8.70
CA PHE A 144 -7.20 17.60 -8.53
C PHE A 144 -5.81 18.23 -8.52
N GLU A 145 -4.90 17.69 -7.72
CA GLU A 145 -3.53 18.18 -7.60
C GLU A 145 -2.75 18.08 -8.92
N GLY A 146 -2.92 16.98 -9.66
CA GLY A 146 -2.30 16.81 -10.98
C GLY A 146 -2.91 17.72 -12.07
N LEU A 147 -4.19 18.08 -11.96
CA LEU A 147 -4.85 18.99 -12.90
C LEU A 147 -4.54 20.46 -12.58
N SER A 148 -4.46 20.82 -11.30
CA SER A 148 -4.23 22.19 -10.83
C SER A 148 -2.76 22.61 -10.87
N GLY A 149 -1.84 21.67 -11.09
CA GLY A 149 -0.41 21.97 -11.10
C GLY A 149 0.17 22.14 -9.70
N ALA A 150 -0.32 21.36 -8.72
CA ALA A 150 0.11 21.37 -7.32
C ALA A 150 -0.52 22.44 -6.40
N TYR A 151 -1.73 22.92 -6.73
CA TYR A 151 -2.39 23.99 -5.97
C TYR A 151 -2.51 23.72 -4.46
N LEU A 152 -2.79 22.49 -4.04
CA LEU A 152 -2.95 22.19 -2.61
C LEU A 152 -1.63 22.37 -1.86
N ARG A 153 -0.51 21.99 -2.48
CA ARG A 153 0.83 22.21 -1.95
C ARG A 153 1.27 23.67 -2.02
N ASP A 154 0.79 24.43 -3.00
CA ASP A 154 1.09 25.86 -3.07
C ASP A 154 0.40 26.63 -1.94
N VAL A 155 -0.86 26.29 -1.62
CA VAL A 155 -1.61 26.91 -0.53
C VAL A 155 -1.15 26.42 0.84
N ILE A 156 -0.81 25.13 0.95
CA ILE A 156 -0.36 24.49 2.19
C ILE A 156 0.99 23.81 1.93
N PRO A 157 2.08 24.58 1.90
CA PRO A 157 3.40 24.02 1.63
C PRO A 157 3.78 23.03 2.72
N PRO A 158 4.27 21.82 2.37
CA PRO A 158 4.71 20.85 3.35
C PRO A 158 5.88 21.44 4.14
N GLN A 159 5.66 21.70 5.43
CA GLN A 159 6.71 22.15 6.34
C GLN A 159 7.55 20.96 6.78
N ASP A 160 8.36 20.40 5.88
CA ASP A 160 9.42 19.47 6.28
C ASP A 160 10.70 20.27 6.58
N ALA A 161 11.00 20.40 7.88
CA ALA A 161 12.22 21.01 8.39
C ALA A 161 13.40 20.02 8.43
N SER A 162 13.19 18.76 8.05
CA SER A 162 14.23 17.74 8.09
C SER A 162 15.32 17.98 7.04
N PRO A 163 16.57 17.52 7.31
CA PRO A 163 17.66 17.55 6.32
C PRO A 163 17.33 16.81 5.00
N LEU A 164 16.29 15.96 5.02
CA LEU A 164 15.84 15.14 3.90
C LEU A 164 14.57 15.69 3.24
N ARG A 165 14.17 16.94 3.50
CA ARG A 165 12.96 17.57 2.92
C ARG A 165 12.88 17.52 1.40
N TRP A 166 14.04 17.58 0.74
CA TRP A 166 14.13 17.48 -0.71
C TRP A 166 13.61 16.14 -1.23
N LYS A 167 13.66 15.06 -0.43
CA LYS A 167 13.09 13.76 -0.79
C LYS A 167 11.55 13.80 -0.84
N ASP A 168 10.90 14.77 -0.19
CA ASP A 168 9.44 14.91 -0.16
C ASP A 168 8.95 15.99 -1.15
N PHE A 169 9.70 17.08 -1.33
CA PHE A 169 9.40 18.13 -2.31
C PHE A 169 9.54 17.69 -3.77
N VAL A 170 10.51 16.83 -4.10
CA VAL A 170 10.87 16.48 -5.49
C VAL A 170 9.91 15.49 -6.16
N ALA A 171 8.93 14.92 -5.45
CA ALA A 171 8.16 13.79 -5.99
C ALA A 171 6.64 13.97 -5.94
N LEU A 172 6.15 14.90 -6.77
CA LEU A 172 4.73 15.21 -6.99
C LEU A 172 3.84 13.96 -7.20
N GLY A 173 4.37 12.85 -7.74
CA GLY A 173 3.60 11.62 -7.94
C GLY A 173 3.80 10.49 -6.92
N ARG A 174 4.49 10.68 -5.78
CA ARG A 174 4.65 9.58 -4.79
C ARG A 174 3.35 9.15 -4.11
N GLY A 175 2.38 10.06 -3.98
CA GLY A 175 1.04 9.71 -3.52
C GLY A 175 0.39 8.67 -4.43
N VAL A 176 0.53 8.85 -5.75
CA VAL A 176 0.07 7.87 -6.75
C VAL A 176 0.80 6.53 -6.59
N THR A 177 2.11 6.55 -6.36
CA THR A 177 2.89 5.32 -6.09
C THR A 177 2.35 4.56 -4.89
N ALA A 178 1.98 5.26 -3.81
CA ALA A 178 1.42 4.64 -2.62
C ALA A 178 -0.02 4.13 -2.81
N MET A 179 -0.83 4.81 -3.64
CA MET A 179 -2.22 4.41 -3.91
C MET A 179 -2.36 3.30 -4.95
N ALA A 180 -1.42 3.19 -5.89
CA ALA A 180 -1.45 2.20 -6.98
C ALA A 180 -1.72 0.75 -6.50
N PRO A 181 -1.09 0.22 -5.44
CA PRO A 181 -1.40 -1.12 -4.96
C PRO A 181 -2.75 -1.23 -4.23
N LEU A 182 -3.29 -0.13 -3.70
CA LEU A 182 -4.51 -0.11 -2.89
C LEU A 182 -5.79 0.04 -3.73
N ILE A 183 -5.67 0.63 -4.92
CA ILE A 183 -6.83 0.99 -5.75
C ILE A 183 -7.59 -0.23 -6.25
N PHE A 184 -6.91 -1.34 -6.56
CA PHE A 184 -7.54 -2.56 -7.08
C PHE A 184 -8.28 -3.34 -5.99
N PRO A 185 -7.71 -3.58 -4.78
CA PRO A 185 -8.50 -4.09 -3.65
C PRO A 185 -9.74 -3.24 -3.36
N VAL A 186 -9.62 -1.91 -3.43
CA VAL A 186 -10.74 -0.98 -3.24
C VAL A 186 -11.79 -1.13 -4.33
N ALA A 187 -11.40 -1.27 -5.59
CA ALA A 187 -12.32 -1.55 -6.68
C ALA A 187 -13.13 -2.84 -6.43
N VAL A 188 -12.49 -3.91 -5.92
CA VAL A 188 -13.20 -5.13 -5.51
C VAL A 188 -14.20 -4.84 -4.40
N ILE A 189 -13.79 -4.11 -3.37
CA ILE A 189 -14.67 -3.74 -2.25
C ILE A 189 -15.89 -2.98 -2.76
N ILE A 190 -15.69 -1.96 -3.60
CA ILE A 190 -16.77 -1.15 -4.17
C ILE A 190 -17.70 -2.02 -5.00
N TRP A 191 -17.16 -2.88 -5.87
CA TRP A 191 -17.98 -3.80 -6.66
C TRP A 191 -18.82 -4.74 -5.77
N ARG A 192 -18.22 -5.28 -4.69
CA ARG A 192 -18.92 -6.16 -3.75
C ARG A 192 -20.00 -5.46 -2.94
N VAL A 193 -19.81 -4.19 -2.60
CA VAL A 193 -20.77 -3.40 -1.81
C VAL A 193 -21.90 -2.85 -2.69
N THR A 194 -21.59 -2.41 -3.90
CA THR A 194 -22.54 -1.70 -4.78
C THR A 194 -23.14 -2.55 -5.89
N GLY A 195 -22.49 -3.65 -6.26
CA GLY A 195 -22.85 -4.46 -7.45
C GLY A 195 -22.46 -3.82 -8.79
N SER A 196 -22.04 -2.55 -8.82
CA SER A 196 -21.72 -1.81 -10.03
C SER A 196 -20.24 -1.95 -10.40
N ARG A 197 -19.99 -2.29 -11.67
CA ARG A 197 -18.62 -2.35 -12.23
C ARG A 197 -18.09 -0.95 -12.52
N GLU A 198 -18.98 -0.05 -12.89
CA GLU A 198 -18.71 1.36 -13.19
C GLU A 198 -18.22 2.07 -11.93
N ALA A 199 -18.91 1.87 -10.80
CA ALA A 199 -18.51 2.40 -9.50
C ALA A 199 -17.13 1.89 -9.08
N ALA A 200 -16.83 0.62 -9.34
CA ALA A 200 -15.53 0.02 -9.03
C ALA A 200 -14.40 0.53 -9.95
N ALA A 201 -14.71 0.79 -11.22
CA ALA A 201 -13.75 1.30 -12.20
C ALA A 201 -13.43 2.78 -11.99
N ALA A 202 -14.39 3.58 -11.51
CA ALA A 202 -14.24 5.02 -11.32
C ALA A 202 -12.97 5.44 -10.55
N PRO A 203 -12.66 4.94 -9.34
CA PRO A 203 -11.46 5.35 -8.63
C PRO A 203 -10.16 4.89 -9.31
N VAL A 204 -10.17 3.76 -10.03
CA VAL A 204 -9.03 3.30 -10.83
C VAL A 204 -8.76 4.27 -12.00
N LEU A 205 -9.81 4.67 -12.71
CA LEU A 205 -9.71 5.63 -13.82
C LEU A 205 -9.24 7.01 -13.32
N VAL A 206 -9.79 7.48 -12.20
CA VAL A 206 -9.38 8.75 -11.57
C VAL A 206 -7.90 8.72 -11.21
N LEU A 207 -7.43 7.65 -10.57
CA LEU A 207 -6.01 7.52 -10.20
C LEU A 207 -5.11 7.37 -11.44
N PHE A 208 -5.58 6.68 -12.47
CA PHE A 208 -4.85 6.56 -13.75
C PHE A 208 -4.67 7.93 -14.40
N VAL A 209 -5.72 8.74 -14.51
CA VAL A 209 -5.62 10.10 -15.06
C VAL A 209 -4.70 10.94 -14.18
N ALA A 210 -4.80 10.87 -12.85
CA ALA A 210 -3.87 11.56 -11.95
C ALA A 210 -2.41 11.18 -12.24
N ALA A 211 -2.13 9.89 -12.42
CA ALA A 211 -0.79 9.40 -12.74
C ALA A 211 -0.23 9.98 -14.05
N THR A 212 -1.08 10.11 -15.09
CA THR A 212 -0.67 10.72 -16.37
C THR A 212 -0.34 12.21 -16.22
N ARG A 213 -1.05 12.92 -15.34
CA ARG A 213 -0.83 14.36 -15.08
C ARG A 213 0.46 14.65 -14.32
N PHE A 214 0.90 13.73 -13.47
CA PHE A 214 2.19 13.87 -12.79
C PHE A 214 3.41 13.50 -13.66
N SER A 215 3.21 13.06 -14.90
CA SER A 215 4.27 12.69 -15.85
C SER A 215 5.28 11.66 -15.33
N ILE A 216 4.88 10.85 -14.33
CA ILE A 216 5.72 9.76 -13.80
C ILE A 216 5.36 8.47 -14.54
N PHE A 217 6.14 8.12 -15.55
CA PHE A 217 5.91 6.94 -16.40
C PHE A 217 5.73 5.66 -15.58
N THR A 218 6.52 5.46 -14.51
CA THR A 218 6.43 4.27 -13.66
C THR A 218 5.09 4.12 -12.96
N ASN A 219 4.44 5.23 -12.58
CA ASN A 219 3.11 5.20 -11.98
C ASN A 219 2.03 4.84 -13.00
N VAL A 220 2.12 5.41 -14.20
CA VAL A 220 1.20 5.09 -15.31
C VAL A 220 1.31 3.61 -15.68
N ALA A 221 2.55 3.12 -15.85
CA ALA A 221 2.82 1.72 -16.15
C ALA A 221 2.32 0.80 -15.04
N ALA A 222 2.54 1.15 -13.76
CA ALA A 222 2.07 0.34 -12.62
C ALA A 222 0.55 0.24 -12.57
N ILE A 223 -0.18 1.33 -12.80
CA ILE A 223 -1.65 1.31 -12.80
C ILE A 223 -2.17 0.59 -14.05
N ALA A 224 -1.55 0.77 -15.22
CA ALA A 224 -1.94 0.06 -16.45
C ALA A 224 -1.74 -1.46 -16.32
N LEU A 225 -0.57 -1.90 -15.85
CA LEU A 225 -0.29 -3.31 -15.54
C LEU A 225 -1.25 -3.85 -14.49
N GLY A 226 -1.49 -3.07 -13.42
CA GLY A 226 -2.46 -3.42 -12.40
C GLY A 226 -3.87 -3.61 -12.97
N ALA A 227 -4.31 -2.74 -13.87
CA ALA A 227 -5.62 -2.83 -14.53
C ALA A 227 -5.71 -4.04 -15.47
N ALA A 228 -4.64 -4.36 -16.19
CA ALA A 228 -4.55 -5.56 -17.02
C ALA A 228 -4.63 -6.83 -16.15
N CYS A 229 -3.84 -6.91 -15.07
CA CYS A 229 -3.90 -7.99 -14.10
C CYS A 229 -5.28 -8.10 -13.44
N PHE A 230 -5.89 -6.98 -13.06
CA PHE A 230 -7.23 -6.94 -12.47
C PHE A 230 -8.29 -7.47 -13.44
N SER A 231 -8.22 -7.06 -14.70
CA SER A 231 -9.11 -7.55 -15.76
C SER A 231 -8.93 -9.05 -16.00
N LEU A 232 -7.69 -9.54 -16.07
CA LEU A 232 -7.39 -10.97 -16.18
C LEU A 232 -7.89 -11.77 -14.96
N ALA A 233 -7.77 -11.20 -13.76
CA ALA A 233 -8.22 -11.84 -12.53
C ALA A 233 -9.74 -12.06 -12.48
N PHE A 234 -10.53 -11.21 -13.14
CA PHE A 234 -11.97 -11.42 -13.26
C PHE A 234 -12.32 -12.68 -14.07
N PHE A 235 -11.57 -12.96 -15.14
CA PHE A 235 -11.86 -14.10 -16.00
C PHE A 235 -11.16 -15.38 -15.54
N ARG A 236 -9.92 -15.27 -15.05
CA ARG A 236 -9.07 -16.39 -14.66
C ARG A 236 -8.27 -16.07 -13.38
N PRO A 237 -8.91 -16.05 -12.19
CA PRO A 237 -8.26 -15.63 -10.95
C PRO A 237 -7.07 -16.51 -10.58
N LYS A 238 -7.19 -17.84 -10.69
CA LYS A 238 -6.11 -18.79 -10.37
C LYS A 238 -4.90 -18.63 -11.31
N ALA A 239 -5.15 -18.52 -12.62
CA ALA A 239 -4.09 -18.35 -13.60
C ALA A 239 -3.40 -16.99 -13.45
N THR A 240 -4.16 -15.94 -13.16
CA THR A 240 -3.62 -14.59 -12.92
C THR A 240 -2.74 -14.56 -11.67
N LEU A 241 -3.20 -15.17 -10.58
CA LEU A 241 -2.40 -15.30 -9.36
C LEU A 241 -1.09 -16.07 -9.63
N LEU A 242 -1.17 -17.21 -10.31
CA LEU A 242 0.01 -17.99 -10.69
C LEU A 242 0.98 -17.17 -11.54
N LEU A 243 0.48 -16.47 -12.56
CA LEU A 243 1.30 -15.60 -13.41
C LEU A 243 2.00 -14.50 -12.60
N ILE A 244 1.27 -13.81 -11.71
CA ILE A 244 1.84 -12.77 -10.85
C ILE A 244 2.92 -13.34 -9.93
N VAL A 245 2.68 -14.51 -9.32
CA VAL A 245 3.66 -15.19 -8.47
C VAL A 245 4.91 -15.57 -9.27
N LEU A 246 4.73 -16.13 -10.47
CA LEU A 246 5.86 -16.48 -11.34
C LEU A 246 6.65 -15.25 -11.78
N ILE A 247 5.98 -14.16 -12.17
CA ILE A 247 6.63 -12.88 -12.50
C ILE A 247 7.40 -12.35 -11.28
N PHE A 248 6.81 -12.41 -10.09
CA PHE A 248 7.46 -11.96 -8.86
C PHE A 248 8.70 -12.82 -8.54
N LEU A 249 8.60 -14.14 -8.62
CA LEU A 249 9.73 -15.04 -8.40
C LEU A 249 10.83 -14.82 -9.46
N ALA A 250 10.45 -14.68 -10.73
CA ALA A 250 11.38 -14.38 -11.81
C ALA A 250 12.07 -13.02 -11.59
N ALA A 251 11.34 -12.01 -11.13
CA ALA A 251 11.91 -10.70 -10.79
C ALA A 251 12.83 -10.79 -9.56
N LEU A 252 12.45 -11.53 -8.52
CA LEU A 252 13.25 -11.70 -7.30
C LEU A 252 14.57 -12.43 -7.58
N LEU A 253 14.52 -13.50 -8.38
CA LEU A 253 15.69 -14.28 -8.77
C LEU A 253 16.51 -13.59 -9.86
N GLY A 254 15.85 -12.88 -10.77
CA GLY A 254 16.48 -12.17 -11.88
C GLY A 254 17.11 -10.84 -11.48
N ALA A 255 16.58 -10.14 -10.47
CA ALA A 255 17.09 -8.85 -10.02
C ALA A 255 18.60 -8.85 -9.70
N PRO A 256 19.16 -9.79 -8.89
CA PRO A 256 20.59 -9.80 -8.62
C PRO A 256 21.43 -10.13 -9.87
N LEU A 257 20.91 -10.98 -10.77
CA LEU A 257 21.58 -11.29 -12.04
C LEU A 257 21.61 -10.05 -12.95
N ILE A 258 20.47 -9.40 -13.14
CA ILE A 258 20.37 -8.16 -13.91
C ILE A 258 21.29 -7.10 -13.29
N GLY A 259 21.26 -6.91 -11.97
CA GLY A 259 22.13 -5.97 -11.28
C GLY A 259 23.62 -6.25 -11.48
N ALA A 260 24.03 -7.51 -11.57
CA ALA A 260 25.43 -7.89 -11.83
C ALA A 260 25.90 -7.61 -13.28
N PHE A 261 24.97 -7.54 -14.24
CA PHE A 261 25.28 -7.32 -15.66
C PHE A 261 24.90 -5.91 -16.16
N VAL A 262 24.26 -5.10 -15.33
CA VAL A 262 23.88 -3.73 -15.67
C VAL A 262 25.09 -2.81 -15.49
N ASP A 263 25.57 -2.25 -16.60
CA ASP A 263 26.58 -1.20 -16.63
C ASP A 263 25.96 0.13 -16.16
N LEU A 264 26.07 0.40 -14.86
CA LEU A 264 25.55 1.62 -14.24
C LEU A 264 26.25 2.88 -14.77
N GLU A 265 27.53 2.79 -15.12
CA GLU A 265 28.32 3.91 -15.64
C GLU A 265 27.89 4.24 -17.08
N GLY A 266 27.74 3.22 -17.92
CA GLY A 266 27.23 3.37 -19.28
C GLY A 266 25.80 3.90 -19.33
N ILE A 267 24.93 3.47 -18.41
CA ILE A 267 23.56 3.99 -18.30
C ILE A 267 23.55 5.46 -17.88
N ALA A 268 24.34 5.82 -16.87
CA ALA A 268 24.45 7.21 -16.40
C ALA A 268 24.98 8.14 -17.50
N ALA A 269 25.93 7.66 -18.31
CA ALA A 269 26.50 8.40 -19.44
C ALA A 269 25.55 8.52 -20.64
N SER A 270 24.63 7.56 -20.84
CA SER A 270 23.75 7.51 -22.02
C SER A 270 22.68 8.61 -22.07
N GLY A 271 22.37 9.26 -20.94
CA GLY A 271 21.30 10.26 -20.83
C GLY A 271 19.88 9.76 -21.19
N GLY A 272 19.73 8.47 -21.54
CA GLY A 272 18.54 7.93 -22.20
C GLY A 272 17.49 7.36 -21.24
N LEU A 273 17.84 7.07 -19.99
CA LEU A 273 16.86 6.64 -19.00
C LEU A 273 16.22 7.84 -18.30
N PRO A 274 14.90 7.82 -18.04
CA PRO A 274 14.28 8.79 -17.16
C PRO A 274 15.04 8.81 -15.83
N MET A 275 15.33 10.00 -15.29
CA MET A 275 16.07 10.19 -14.03
C MET A 275 15.61 9.28 -12.87
N SER A 276 14.31 8.96 -12.83
CA SER A 276 13.71 8.06 -11.83
C SER A 276 14.21 6.60 -11.89
N TRP A 277 14.69 6.13 -13.04
CA TRP A 277 15.26 4.79 -13.23
C TRP A 277 16.76 4.78 -12.91
N ALA A 278 17.50 5.80 -13.37
CA ALA A 278 18.92 5.96 -13.04
C ALA A 278 19.13 6.00 -11.52
N GLN A 279 18.30 6.75 -10.79
CA GLN A 279 18.35 6.80 -9.31
C GLN A 279 18.07 5.46 -8.61
N ARG A 280 17.36 4.52 -9.24
CA ARG A 280 17.04 3.22 -8.65
C ARG A 280 18.05 2.14 -8.99
N ALA A 281 18.84 2.33 -10.04
CA ALA A 281 19.92 1.42 -10.42
C ALA A 281 21.22 1.74 -9.64
N ILE A 282 21.40 3.00 -9.21
CA ILE A 282 22.60 3.49 -8.51
C ILE A 282 22.51 3.30 -6.96
N ILE A 283 21.32 2.99 -6.41
CA ILE A 283 21.14 2.61 -4.98
C ILE A 283 21.34 1.11 -4.83
#